data_AF-A0A5C6ZFS2-F1
#
_entry.id   AF-A0A5C6ZFS2-F1
#
_cell.length_a   1.000
_cell.length_b   1.000
_cell.length_c   1.000
_cell.angle_alpha   90.00
_cell.angle_beta   90.00
_cell.angle_gamma   90.00
#
_symmetry.space_group_name_H-M   'P 1'
#
loop_
_entity.id
_entity.type
_entity.pdbx_description
1 polymer ?
#
loop_
_entity_poly.entity_id
_entity_poly.type
_entity_poly.pdbx_seq_one_letter_code
_entity_poly.pdbx_strand_id
1 'polypeptide(L)'
;MPLIDSSAPPDPRAADLRRMKLVALGCLLASLAGLAVSLVMGAQGPWAWLKAFCEAAAIGGLADWFAVVALFRHPLGLPIPHTALIPQGKHRIADSLAEFVRDNFLHPEVLLQKLEILNPAERLGQWLREPDNLAQVTGSVRAMAIEGISLLHEQAVRRAIGEFLVARALSWNATATAASVLDVLTKSGRHQDVLDGALSKLRDYLATPEVRMLVAARLVKFARAQWPKATSLVDTIANVDKMADSLSDKLALQLVEEVQTALSQPDHSVRRQFDDWIHEFIERLRQDPEFAREVNAMKDRVVQSDDVRAYLDGVWTEVRA
;
A
#
# COMPACT_ATOMS: atom_id res chain seq x y z
N MET A 1 -33.07 5.56 -26.14
CA MET A 1 -33.66 4.40 -26.85
C MET A 1 -33.61 4.72 -28.34
N PRO A 2 -32.60 4.24 -29.09
CA PRO A 2 -32.48 4.59 -30.49
C PRO A 2 -33.48 3.76 -31.31
N LEU A 3 -34.16 4.45 -32.22
CA LEU A 3 -35.07 3.88 -33.20
C LEU A 3 -34.25 3.02 -34.18
N ILE A 4 -34.55 1.73 -34.25
CA ILE A 4 -34.00 0.84 -35.27
C ILE A 4 -34.75 1.14 -36.56
N ASP A 5 -34.07 1.81 -37.48
CA ASP A 5 -34.53 2.06 -38.84
C ASP A 5 -34.81 0.71 -39.54
N SER A 6 -36.06 0.53 -39.99
CA SER A 6 -36.58 -0.75 -40.51
C SER A 6 -36.41 -0.89 -42.02
N SER A 7 -35.41 -0.23 -42.60
CA SER A 7 -35.16 -0.20 -44.04
C SER A 7 -33.87 -0.95 -44.42
N ALA A 8 -33.74 -2.19 -43.95
CA ALA A 8 -32.74 -3.10 -44.53
C ALA A 8 -33.13 -3.44 -45.99
N PRO A 9 -32.20 -3.38 -46.95
CA PRO A 9 -32.49 -3.81 -48.32
C PRO A 9 -32.96 -5.27 -48.34
N PRO A 10 -33.87 -5.67 -49.25
CA PRO A 10 -34.37 -7.04 -49.30
C PRO A 10 -33.20 -8.00 -49.49
N ASP A 11 -32.99 -8.88 -48.51
CA ASP A 11 -31.91 -9.86 -48.52
C ASP A 11 -32.04 -10.74 -49.78
N PRO A 12 -31.04 -10.74 -50.70
CA PRO A 12 -31.09 -11.53 -51.92
C PRO A 12 -31.33 -13.02 -51.63
N ARG A 13 -30.90 -13.51 -50.46
CA ARG A 13 -31.09 -14.90 -50.02
C ARG A 13 -32.56 -15.26 -49.82
N ALA A 14 -33.40 -14.30 -49.43
CA ALA A 14 -34.83 -14.55 -49.21
C ALA A 14 -35.57 -14.82 -50.54
N ALA A 15 -35.17 -14.14 -51.62
CA ALA A 15 -35.71 -14.37 -52.95
C ALA A 15 -35.29 -15.75 -53.50
N ASP A 16 -34.02 -16.13 -53.32
CA ASP A 16 -33.51 -17.45 -53.72
C ASP A 16 -34.21 -18.58 -52.97
N LEU A 17 -34.42 -18.45 -51.67
CA LEU A 17 -35.15 -19.44 -50.87
C LEU A 17 -36.59 -19.63 -51.34
N ARG A 18 -37.28 -18.55 -51.73
CA ARG A 18 -38.65 -18.64 -52.28
C ARG A 18 -38.66 -19.38 -53.61
N ARG A 19 -37.70 -19.09 -54.48
CA ARG A 19 -37.55 -19.78 -55.77
C ARG A 19 -37.29 -21.28 -55.58
N MET A 20 -36.38 -21.64 -54.68
CA MET A 20 -36.09 -23.04 -54.36
C MET A 20 -37.31 -23.76 -53.79
N LYS A 21 -38.06 -23.13 -52.88
CA LYS A 21 -39.32 -23.68 -52.36
C LYS A 21 -40.37 -23.90 -53.44
N LEU A 22 -40.51 -22.96 -54.39
CA LEU A 22 -41.43 -23.10 -55.51
C LEU A 22 -41.03 -24.22 -56.46
N VAL A 23 -39.73 -24.36 -56.75
CA VAL A 23 -39.22 -25.47 -57.56
C VAL A 23 -39.47 -26.81 -56.87
N ALA A 24 -39.14 -26.92 -55.58
CA ALA A 24 -39.37 -28.13 -54.79
C ALA A 24 -40.86 -28.50 -54.73
N LEU A 25 -41.75 -27.52 -54.50
CA LEU A 25 -43.20 -27.72 -54.53
C LEU A 25 -43.68 -28.13 -55.92
N GLY A 26 -43.15 -27.51 -56.98
CA GLY A 26 -43.46 -27.85 -58.36
C GLY A 26 -43.07 -29.29 -58.71
N CYS A 27 -41.88 -29.72 -58.30
CA CYS A 27 -41.43 -31.12 -58.47
C CYS A 27 -42.32 -32.10 -57.69
N LEU A 28 -42.72 -31.77 -56.45
CA LEU A 28 -43.61 -32.62 -55.66
C LEU A 28 -44.99 -32.75 -56.32
N LEU A 29 -45.58 -31.64 -56.77
CA LEU A 29 -46.86 -31.63 -57.47
C LEU A 29 -46.79 -32.37 -58.82
N ALA A 30 -45.69 -32.22 -59.56
CA ALA A 30 -45.46 -32.96 -60.80
C ALA A 30 -45.38 -34.47 -60.54
N SER A 31 -44.72 -34.89 -59.46
CA SER A 31 -44.67 -36.29 -59.04
C SER A 31 -46.06 -36.83 -58.69
N LEU A 32 -46.85 -36.08 -57.92
CA LEU A 32 -48.22 -36.47 -57.58
C LEU A 32 -49.14 -36.53 -58.82
N ALA A 33 -49.01 -35.58 -59.74
CA ALA A 33 -49.74 -35.58 -61.01
C ALA A 33 -49.35 -36.77 -61.88
N GLY A 34 -48.05 -37.08 -61.99
CA GLY A 34 -47.56 -38.26 -62.71
C GLY A 34 -48.09 -39.57 -62.12
N LEU A 35 -48.15 -39.66 -60.79
CA LEU A 35 -48.77 -40.79 -60.08
C LEU A 35 -50.26 -40.91 -60.42
N ALA A 36 -51.02 -39.81 -60.37
CA ALA A 36 -52.45 -39.80 -60.68
C ALA A 36 -52.73 -40.20 -62.14
N VAL A 37 -51.99 -39.65 -63.11
CA VAL A 37 -52.12 -40.00 -64.53
C VAL A 37 -51.80 -41.47 -64.76
N SER A 38 -50.74 -41.98 -64.11
CA SER A 38 -50.37 -43.38 -64.21
C SER A 38 -51.43 -44.33 -63.67
N LEU A 39 -52.19 -43.93 -62.64
CA LEU A 39 -53.30 -44.71 -62.10
C LEU A 39 -54.52 -44.70 -63.03
N VAL A 40 -54.83 -43.56 -63.65
CA VAL A 40 -55.95 -43.42 -64.60
C VAL A 40 -55.71 -44.26 -65.87
N MET A 41 -54.45 -44.38 -66.32
CA MET A 41 -54.06 -45.19 -67.47
C MET A 41 -53.94 -46.70 -67.18
N GLY A 42 -54.48 -47.16 -66.05
CA GLY A 42 -54.56 -48.58 -65.70
C GLY A 42 -53.30 -49.19 -65.11
N ALA A 43 -52.22 -48.42 -64.92
CA ALA A 43 -50.97 -48.86 -64.29
C ALA A 43 -50.34 -50.16 -64.84
N GLN A 44 -50.51 -50.42 -66.15
CA GLN A 44 -49.93 -51.58 -66.84
C GLN A 44 -48.84 -51.18 -67.83
N GLY A 45 -47.83 -52.04 -68.00
CA GLY A 45 -46.72 -51.82 -68.94
C GLY A 45 -45.83 -50.63 -68.55
N PRO A 46 -45.48 -49.71 -69.49
CA PRO A 46 -44.63 -48.54 -69.21
C PRO A 46 -45.17 -47.63 -68.09
N TRP A 47 -46.49 -47.60 -67.92
CA TRP A 47 -47.13 -46.83 -66.85
C TRP A 47 -46.81 -47.38 -65.46
N ALA A 48 -46.57 -48.68 -65.31
CA ALA A 48 -46.18 -49.24 -64.00
C ALA A 48 -44.83 -48.69 -63.50
N TRP A 49 -43.87 -48.45 -64.42
CA TRP A 49 -42.59 -47.82 -64.09
C TRP A 49 -42.74 -46.36 -63.70
N LEU A 50 -43.59 -45.62 -64.41
CA LEU A 50 -43.89 -44.22 -64.09
C LEU A 50 -44.55 -44.09 -62.71
N LYS A 51 -45.50 -44.98 -62.38
CA LYS A 51 -46.10 -45.06 -61.05
C LYS A 51 -45.03 -45.23 -59.97
N ALA A 52 -44.17 -46.24 -60.09
CA ALA A 52 -43.16 -46.54 -59.08
C ALA A 52 -42.18 -45.37 -58.89
N PHE A 53 -41.77 -44.72 -59.98
CA PHE A 53 -40.89 -43.55 -59.93
C PHE A 53 -41.57 -42.36 -59.24
N CYS A 54 -42.80 -42.03 -59.62
CA CYS A 54 -43.58 -40.94 -59.04
C CYS A 54 -43.97 -41.20 -57.57
N GLU A 55 -44.21 -42.45 -57.21
CA GLU A 55 -44.48 -42.89 -55.84
C GLU A 55 -43.24 -42.73 -54.96
N ALA A 56 -42.08 -43.21 -55.41
CA ALA A 56 -40.81 -43.05 -54.71
C ALA A 56 -40.43 -41.56 -54.56
N ALA A 57 -40.59 -40.75 -55.61
CA ALA A 57 -40.30 -39.32 -55.56
C ALA A 57 -41.26 -38.55 -54.64
N ALA A 58 -42.56 -38.89 -54.62
CA ALA A 58 -43.52 -38.26 -53.71
C ALA A 58 -43.25 -38.61 -52.24
N ILE A 59 -43.00 -39.89 -51.94
CA ILE A 59 -42.67 -40.34 -50.59
C ILE A 59 -41.33 -39.75 -50.14
N GLY A 60 -40.32 -39.74 -51.00
CA GLY A 60 -39.02 -39.16 -50.72
C GLY A 60 -39.09 -37.66 -50.41
N GLY A 61 -39.85 -36.90 -51.20
CA GLY A 61 -40.07 -35.47 -50.95
C GLY A 61 -40.83 -35.19 -49.65
N LEU A 62 -41.82 -36.00 -49.30
CA LEU A 62 -42.54 -35.89 -48.03
C LEU A 62 -41.67 -36.25 -46.83
N ALA A 63 -40.81 -37.27 -46.95
CA ALA A 63 -39.90 -37.69 -45.90
C ALA A 63 -38.83 -36.63 -45.59
N ASP A 64 -38.23 -36.02 -46.63
CA ASP A 64 -37.28 -34.93 -46.46
C ASP A 64 -37.94 -33.70 -45.80
N TRP A 65 -39.14 -33.33 -46.26
CA TRP A 65 -39.92 -32.27 -45.61
C TRP A 65 -40.18 -32.58 -44.13
N PHE A 66 -40.61 -33.81 -43.82
CA PHE A 66 -40.87 -34.23 -42.45
C PHE A 66 -39.60 -34.17 -41.59
N ALA A 67 -38.44 -34.62 -42.08
CA ALA A 67 -37.18 -34.61 -41.34
C ALA A 67 -36.73 -33.19 -40.97
N VAL A 68 -36.76 -32.26 -41.94
CA VAL A 68 -36.39 -30.86 -41.71
C VAL A 68 -37.38 -30.19 -40.77
N VAL A 69 -38.69 -30.41 -40.95
CA VAL A 69 -39.70 -29.85 -40.05
C VAL A 69 -39.54 -30.41 -38.64
N ALA A 70 -39.39 -31.73 -38.48
CA ALA A 70 -39.20 -32.40 -37.19
C ALA A 70 -37.93 -31.97 -36.47
N LEU A 71 -36.91 -31.48 -37.17
CA LEU A 71 -35.72 -30.91 -36.53
C LEU A 71 -36.05 -29.60 -35.79
N PHE A 72 -36.89 -28.75 -36.37
CA PHE A 72 -37.14 -27.39 -35.88
C PHE A 72 -38.49 -27.19 -35.19
N ARG A 73 -39.53 -27.96 -35.55
CA ARG A 73 -40.94 -27.77 -35.14
C ARG A 73 -41.70 -29.09 -35.11
N HIS A 74 -42.91 -29.07 -34.59
CA HIS A 74 -43.84 -30.19 -34.69
C HIS A 74 -44.50 -30.23 -36.09
N PRO A 75 -44.38 -31.32 -36.86
CA PRO A 75 -45.00 -31.42 -38.17
C PRO A 75 -46.54 -31.36 -38.02
N LEU A 76 -47.18 -30.58 -38.89
CA LEU A 76 -48.63 -30.28 -38.85
C LEU A 76 -49.13 -29.67 -37.52
N GLY A 77 -48.24 -29.22 -36.63
CA GLY A 77 -48.61 -28.69 -35.31
C GLY A 77 -49.01 -29.75 -34.27
N LEU A 78 -48.86 -31.04 -34.59
CA LEU A 78 -49.21 -32.13 -33.68
C LEU A 78 -48.01 -32.53 -32.82
N PRO A 79 -48.16 -32.68 -31.49
CA PRO A 79 -47.06 -33.03 -30.58
C PRO A 79 -46.68 -34.52 -30.71
N ILE A 80 -46.07 -34.88 -31.83
CA ILE A 80 -45.56 -36.22 -32.07
C ILE A 80 -44.29 -36.42 -31.23
N PRO A 81 -44.17 -37.54 -30.47
CA PRO A 81 -42.97 -37.81 -29.68
C PRO A 81 -41.72 -37.84 -30.58
N HIS A 82 -40.59 -37.36 -30.07
CA HIS A 82 -39.31 -37.28 -30.80
C HIS A 82 -39.31 -36.37 -32.05
N THR A 83 -40.12 -35.30 -32.05
CA THR A 83 -40.05 -34.20 -33.04
C THR A 83 -39.74 -32.87 -32.32
N ALA A 84 -39.42 -31.80 -33.06
CA ALA A 84 -38.82 -30.58 -32.54
C ALA A 84 -37.49 -30.81 -31.78
N LEU A 85 -36.58 -31.58 -32.39
CA LEU A 85 -35.35 -32.06 -31.75
C LEU A 85 -34.43 -30.92 -31.27
N ILE A 86 -34.28 -29.84 -32.05
CA ILE A 86 -33.47 -28.68 -31.65
C ILE A 86 -34.14 -27.93 -30.49
N PRO A 87 -35.43 -27.52 -30.55
CA PRO A 87 -36.11 -26.88 -29.43
C PRO A 87 -36.07 -27.68 -28.12
N GLN A 88 -36.26 -29.00 -28.19
CA GLN A 88 -36.25 -29.86 -27.01
C GLN A 88 -34.82 -30.10 -26.47
N GLY A 89 -33.82 -30.11 -27.35
CA GLY A 89 -32.40 -30.32 -27.01
C GLY A 89 -31.60 -29.05 -26.73
N LYS A 90 -32.23 -27.87 -26.62
CA LYS A 90 -31.54 -26.56 -26.51
C LYS A 90 -30.47 -26.51 -25.43
N HIS A 91 -30.76 -27.01 -24.23
CA HIS A 91 -29.81 -27.00 -23.11
C HIS A 91 -28.57 -27.82 -23.42
N ARG A 92 -28.75 -29.08 -23.83
CA ARG A 92 -27.64 -29.96 -24.24
C ARG A 92 -26.79 -29.35 -25.35
N ILE A 93 -27.42 -28.75 -26.36
CA ILE A 93 -26.70 -28.11 -27.47
C ILE A 93 -25.92 -26.88 -26.96
N ALA A 94 -26.51 -26.08 -26.08
CA ALA A 94 -25.86 -24.93 -25.47
C ALA A 94 -24.66 -25.34 -24.62
N ASP A 95 -24.79 -26.40 -23.82
CA ASP A 95 -23.71 -26.92 -22.98
C ASP A 95 -22.55 -27.44 -23.84
N SER A 96 -22.82 -28.25 -24.87
CA SER A 96 -21.78 -28.72 -25.80
C SER A 96 -21.13 -27.58 -26.59
N LEU A 97 -21.89 -26.54 -26.95
CA LEU A 97 -21.34 -25.36 -27.60
C LEU A 97 -20.46 -24.55 -26.63
N ALA A 98 -20.85 -24.44 -25.37
CA ALA A 98 -20.07 -23.76 -24.34
C ALA A 98 -18.74 -24.49 -24.08
N GLU A 99 -18.76 -25.82 -23.98
CA GLU A 99 -17.56 -26.65 -23.88
C GLU A 99 -16.67 -26.48 -25.11
N PHE A 100 -17.24 -26.54 -26.32
CA PHE A 100 -16.49 -26.33 -27.56
C PHE A 100 -15.82 -24.95 -27.61
N VAL A 101 -16.55 -23.89 -27.26
CA VAL A 101 -16.00 -22.52 -27.22
C VAL A 101 -14.92 -22.40 -26.16
N ARG A 102 -15.13 -22.97 -24.97
CA ARG A 102 -14.14 -22.98 -23.89
C ARG A 102 -12.85 -23.67 -24.35
N ASP A 103 -12.97 -24.88 -24.89
CA ASP A 103 -11.83 -25.75 -25.14
C ASP A 103 -11.08 -25.37 -26.42
N ASN A 104 -11.75 -24.76 -27.42
CA ASN A 104 -11.12 -24.40 -28.69
C ASN A 104 -10.76 -22.91 -28.80
N PHE A 105 -11.51 -22.00 -28.15
CA PHE A 105 -11.31 -20.56 -28.30
C PHE A 105 -10.82 -19.87 -27.02
N LEU A 106 -11.16 -20.40 -25.84
CA LEU A 106 -10.76 -19.83 -24.54
C LEU A 106 -9.67 -20.66 -23.86
N HIS A 107 -9.01 -21.57 -24.59
CA HIS A 107 -7.87 -22.32 -24.06
C HIS A 107 -6.78 -21.32 -23.63
N PRO A 108 -6.26 -21.39 -22.38
CA PRO A 108 -5.33 -20.37 -21.85
C PRO A 108 -4.14 -20.10 -22.77
N GLU A 109 -3.60 -21.13 -23.40
CA GLU A 109 -2.46 -21.10 -24.32
C GLU A 109 -2.80 -20.37 -25.63
N VAL A 110 -4.01 -20.58 -26.16
CA VAL A 110 -4.49 -19.86 -27.36
C VAL A 110 -4.72 -18.39 -27.02
N LEU A 111 -5.30 -18.11 -25.85
CA LEU A 111 -5.50 -16.74 -25.38
C LEU A 111 -4.18 -16.02 -25.13
N LEU A 112 -3.21 -16.66 -24.49
CA LEU A 112 -1.88 -16.10 -24.25
C LEU A 112 -1.15 -15.78 -25.55
N GLN A 113 -1.15 -16.69 -26.54
CA GLN A 113 -0.59 -16.42 -27.86
C GLN A 113 -1.26 -15.23 -28.56
N LYS A 114 -2.59 -15.09 -28.44
CA LYS A 114 -3.31 -13.93 -29.00
C LYS A 114 -3.01 -12.64 -28.23
N LEU A 115 -2.88 -12.70 -26.91
CA LEU A 115 -2.51 -11.58 -26.04
C LEU A 115 -1.09 -11.09 -26.33
N GLU A 116 -0.14 -12.00 -26.56
CA GLU A 116 1.23 -11.65 -26.96
C GLU A 116 1.25 -10.93 -28.32
N ILE A 117 0.48 -11.40 -29.31
CA ILE A 117 0.40 -10.76 -30.63
C ILE A 117 -0.26 -9.38 -30.54
N LEU A 118 -1.30 -9.23 -29.72
CA LEU A 118 -2.02 -7.97 -29.57
C LEU A 118 -1.30 -6.95 -28.67
N ASN A 119 -0.37 -7.42 -27.83
CA ASN A 119 0.38 -6.70 -26.82
C ASN A 119 -0.39 -5.51 -26.21
N PRO A 120 -1.51 -5.78 -25.51
CA PRO A 120 -2.36 -4.71 -24.98
C PRO A 120 -1.61 -3.83 -23.97
N ALA A 121 -0.61 -4.38 -23.27
CA ALA A 121 0.23 -3.64 -22.34
C ALA A 121 1.05 -2.57 -23.07
N GLU A 122 1.66 -2.90 -24.22
CA GLU A 122 2.37 -1.93 -25.04
C GLU A 122 1.43 -0.88 -25.63
N ARG A 123 0.25 -1.29 -26.12
CA ARG A 123 -0.75 -0.33 -26.64
C ARG A 123 -1.23 0.64 -25.55
N LEU A 124 -1.48 0.14 -24.34
CA LEU A 124 -1.80 0.98 -23.19
C LEU A 124 -0.63 1.90 -22.83
N GLY A 125 0.60 1.40 -22.85
CA GLY A 125 1.79 2.20 -22.63
C GLY A 125 1.98 3.31 -23.67
N GLN A 126 1.73 3.01 -24.95
CA GLN A 126 1.77 4.00 -26.03
C GLN A 126 0.65 5.04 -25.88
N TRP A 127 -0.56 4.60 -25.55
CA TRP A 127 -1.70 5.50 -25.29
C TRP A 127 -1.45 6.42 -24.09
N LEU A 128 -0.85 5.91 -23.01
CA LEU A 128 -0.46 6.69 -21.83
C LEU A 128 0.74 7.63 -22.04
N ARG A 129 1.53 7.46 -23.12
CA ARG A 129 2.61 8.39 -23.47
C ARG A 129 2.10 9.68 -24.09
N GLU A 130 0.86 9.70 -24.57
CA GLU A 130 0.24 10.89 -25.13
C GLU A 130 -0.17 11.83 -23.98
N PRO A 131 0.28 13.10 -23.99
CA PRO A 131 0.15 13.99 -22.83
C PRO A 131 -1.30 14.26 -22.41
N ASP A 132 -2.24 14.28 -23.35
CA ASP A 132 -3.67 14.49 -23.07
C ASP A 132 -4.30 13.30 -22.31
N ASN A 133 -3.97 12.07 -22.73
CA ASN A 133 -4.43 10.84 -22.08
C ASN A 133 -3.79 10.66 -20.70
N LEU A 134 -2.49 10.98 -20.59
CA LEU A 134 -1.78 10.97 -19.32
C LEU A 134 -2.38 11.96 -18.33
N ALA A 135 -2.70 13.19 -18.76
CA ALA A 135 -3.33 14.20 -17.93
C ALA A 135 -4.71 13.76 -17.42
N GLN A 136 -5.50 13.10 -18.27
CA GLN A 136 -6.81 12.56 -17.89
C GLN A 136 -6.69 11.45 -16.84
N VAL A 137 -5.81 10.47 -17.07
CA VAL A 137 -5.59 9.35 -16.15
C VAL A 137 -4.98 9.83 -14.83
N THR A 138 -3.94 10.65 -14.89
CA THR A 138 -3.31 11.19 -13.68
C THR A 138 -4.25 12.09 -12.89
N GLY A 139 -5.11 12.86 -13.55
CA GLY A 139 -6.16 13.64 -12.91
C GLY A 139 -7.14 12.75 -12.14
N SER A 140 -7.66 11.70 -12.78
CA SER A 140 -8.58 10.75 -12.14
C SER A 140 -7.92 9.94 -11.03
N VAL A 141 -6.71 9.44 -11.24
CA VAL A 141 -5.95 8.68 -10.23
C VAL A 141 -5.60 9.58 -9.04
N ARG A 142 -5.22 10.85 -9.28
CA ARG A 142 -4.96 11.82 -8.21
C ARG A 142 -6.24 12.14 -7.45
N ALA A 143 -7.36 12.33 -8.13
CA ALA A 143 -8.65 12.56 -7.47
C ALA A 143 -9.05 11.37 -6.60
N MET A 144 -8.96 10.15 -7.12
CA MET A 144 -9.22 8.91 -6.38
C MET A 144 -8.23 8.69 -5.23
N ALA A 145 -6.96 9.06 -5.39
CA ALA A 145 -5.96 8.96 -4.33
C ALA A 145 -6.25 9.98 -3.22
N ILE A 146 -6.59 11.23 -3.57
CA ILE A 146 -6.96 12.26 -2.59
C ILE A 146 -8.26 11.88 -1.89
N GLU A 147 -9.26 11.39 -2.62
CA GLU A 147 -10.52 10.92 -2.07
C GLU A 147 -10.30 9.68 -1.19
N GLY A 148 -9.48 8.73 -1.63
CA GLY A 148 -9.05 7.57 -0.84
C GLY A 148 -8.32 7.96 0.44
N ILE A 149 -7.42 8.95 0.38
CA ILE A 149 -6.75 9.53 1.56
C ILE A 149 -7.75 10.28 2.45
N SER A 150 -8.76 10.94 1.88
CA SER A 150 -9.82 11.61 2.66
C SER A 150 -10.79 10.64 3.33
N LEU A 151 -10.95 9.44 2.76
CA LEU A 151 -11.72 8.33 3.32
C LEU A 151 -10.94 7.58 4.42
N LEU A 152 -9.60 7.70 4.42
CA LEU A 152 -8.82 7.32 5.59
C LEU A 152 -9.14 8.30 6.70
N HIS A 153 -9.74 7.78 7.77
CA HIS A 153 -10.02 8.57 8.97
C HIS A 153 -8.73 9.26 9.42
N GLU A 154 -8.79 10.57 9.65
CA GLU A 154 -7.64 11.36 10.10
C GLU A 154 -6.95 10.72 11.32
N GLN A 155 -7.74 10.10 12.20
CA GLN A 155 -7.24 9.33 13.35
C GLN A 155 -6.41 8.11 12.95
N ALA A 156 -6.76 7.42 11.86
CA ALA A 156 -6.00 6.27 11.35
C ALA A 156 -4.67 6.71 10.74
N VAL A 157 -4.66 7.81 9.98
CA VAL A 157 -3.43 8.39 9.40
C VAL A 157 -2.49 8.87 10.50
N ARG A 158 -3.03 9.61 11.49
CA ARG A 158 -2.28 10.08 12.66
C ARG A 158 -1.68 8.93 13.46
N ARG A 159 -2.46 7.87 13.75
CA ARG A 159 -1.94 6.67 14.42
C ARG A 159 -0.85 5.99 13.60
N ALA A 160 -1.07 5.80 12.30
CA ALA A 160 -0.10 5.14 11.43
C ALA A 160 1.23 5.91 11.36
N ILE A 161 1.19 7.24 11.26
CA ILE A 161 2.40 8.08 11.27
C ILE A 161 3.08 8.02 12.65
N GLY A 162 2.32 8.12 13.74
CA GLY A 162 2.86 8.01 15.09
C GLY A 162 3.55 6.67 15.35
N GLU A 163 2.88 5.56 15.00
CA GLU A 163 3.44 4.20 15.09
C GLU A 163 4.67 4.03 14.22
N PHE A 164 4.66 4.58 12.99
CA PHE A 164 5.81 4.56 12.10
C PHE A 164 7.02 5.31 12.69
N LEU A 165 6.81 6.52 13.22
CA LEU A 165 7.87 7.31 13.84
C LEU A 165 8.44 6.63 15.09
N VAL A 166 7.58 6.08 15.94
CA VAL A 166 7.99 5.31 17.12
C VAL A 166 8.78 4.06 16.70
N ALA A 167 8.27 3.28 15.75
CA ALA A 167 8.96 2.09 15.25
C ALA A 167 10.33 2.43 14.64
N ARG A 168 10.40 3.53 13.87
CA ARG A 168 11.66 4.01 13.30
C ARG A 168 12.64 4.44 14.38
N ALA A 169 12.18 5.17 15.40
CA ALA A 169 13.00 5.59 16.53
C ALA A 169 13.49 4.40 17.37
N LEU A 170 12.67 3.36 17.56
CA LEU A 170 13.05 2.12 18.23
C LEU A 170 14.13 1.35 17.45
N SER A 171 13.98 1.24 16.12
CA SER A 171 14.95 0.57 15.25
C SER A 171 16.30 1.30 15.12
N TRP A 172 16.36 2.58 15.47
CA TRP A 172 17.55 3.39 15.32
C TRP A 172 18.53 3.16 16.47
N ASN A 173 19.78 2.90 16.11
CA ASN A 173 20.88 2.76 17.06
C ASN A 173 21.38 4.13 17.52
N ALA A 174 20.93 4.58 18.70
CA ALA A 174 21.33 5.88 19.23
C ALA A 174 22.80 5.93 19.65
N THR A 175 23.40 4.82 20.07
CA THR A 175 24.79 4.85 20.55
C THR A 175 25.76 5.13 19.41
N ALA A 176 25.53 4.50 18.25
CA ALA A 176 26.33 4.74 17.05
C ALA A 176 26.24 6.20 16.57
N THR A 177 25.03 6.77 16.56
CA THR A 177 24.87 8.17 16.13
C THR A 177 25.37 9.16 17.17
N ALA A 178 25.12 8.93 18.46
CA ALA A 178 25.66 9.75 19.54
C ALA A 178 27.20 9.76 19.52
N ALA A 179 27.83 8.60 19.39
CA ALA A 179 29.28 8.50 19.26
C ALA A 179 29.80 9.22 18.02
N SER A 180 29.10 9.14 16.89
CA SER A 180 29.50 9.82 15.65
C SER A 180 29.38 11.35 15.76
N VAL A 181 28.29 11.84 16.34
CA VAL A 181 28.07 13.28 16.55
C VAL A 181 29.08 13.82 17.56
N LEU A 182 29.27 13.13 18.69
CA LEU A 182 30.24 13.52 19.72
C LEU A 182 31.67 13.53 19.18
N ASP A 183 32.06 12.54 18.37
CA ASP A 183 33.37 12.47 17.70
C ASP A 183 33.61 13.66 16.76
N VAL A 184 32.59 14.09 16.00
CA VAL A 184 32.70 15.29 15.14
C VAL A 184 32.81 16.56 15.99
N LEU A 185 32.10 16.63 17.11
CA LEU A 185 32.16 17.78 18.02
C LEU A 185 33.50 17.85 18.77
N THR A 186 34.15 16.71 19.05
CA THR A 186 35.45 16.66 19.74
C THR A 186 36.64 16.91 18.82
N LYS A 187 36.60 16.46 17.56
CA LYS A 187 37.72 16.58 16.60
C LYS A 187 38.26 17.99 16.36
N SER A 188 37.48 19.03 16.64
CA SER A 188 37.90 20.43 16.48
C SER A 188 37.98 21.19 17.81
N GLY A 189 37.95 20.49 18.95
CA GLY A 189 37.93 21.14 20.26
C GLY A 189 36.62 21.85 20.60
N ARG A 190 35.55 21.72 19.79
CA ARG A 190 34.27 22.43 19.98
C ARG A 190 33.54 22.00 21.26
N HIS A 191 33.86 20.83 21.82
CA HIS A 191 33.37 20.43 23.14
C HIS A 191 33.92 21.33 24.25
N GLN A 192 35.08 21.96 24.06
CA GLN A 192 35.59 22.97 24.99
C GLN A 192 34.77 24.26 24.93
N ASP A 193 34.23 24.65 23.77
CA ASP A 193 33.32 25.81 23.67
C ASP A 193 32.00 25.56 24.43
N VAL A 194 31.51 24.31 24.40
CA VAL A 194 30.33 23.90 25.19
C VAL A 194 30.66 23.93 26.68
N LEU A 195 31.86 23.45 27.07
CA LEU A 195 32.35 23.55 28.44
C LEU A 195 32.48 25.01 28.89
N ASP A 196 32.94 25.91 28.02
CA ASP A 196 33.03 27.35 28.31
C ASP A 196 31.65 27.95 28.58
N GLY A 197 30.66 27.60 27.77
CA GLY A 197 29.27 28.01 27.99
C GLY A 197 28.74 27.50 29.35
N ALA A 198 29.01 26.23 29.67
CA ALA A 198 28.59 25.62 30.92
C ALA A 198 29.29 26.23 32.15
N LEU A 199 30.61 26.40 32.10
CA LEU A 199 31.40 27.02 33.16
C LEU A 199 31.02 28.50 33.35
N SER A 200 30.72 29.22 32.27
CA SER A 200 30.23 30.61 32.33
C SER A 200 28.88 30.69 33.03
N LYS A 201 27.92 29.84 32.66
CA LYS A 201 26.63 29.76 33.34
C LYS A 201 26.76 29.31 34.80
N LEU A 202 27.66 28.37 35.08
CA LEU A 202 27.93 27.89 36.43
C LEU A 202 28.53 29.01 37.29
N ARG A 203 29.48 29.78 36.76
CA ARG A 203 30.03 30.96 37.42
C ARG A 203 28.95 31.97 37.76
N ASP A 204 28.08 32.30 36.80
CA ASP A 204 27.01 33.27 36.99
C ASP A 204 25.98 32.77 38.03
N TYR A 205 25.68 31.47 38.01
CA TYR A 205 24.80 30.84 38.99
C TYR A 205 25.43 30.81 40.39
N LEU A 206 26.71 30.45 40.51
CA LEU A 206 27.47 30.52 41.77
C LEU A 206 27.72 31.95 42.26
N ALA A 207 27.60 32.95 41.38
CA ALA A 207 27.66 34.36 41.77
C ALA A 207 26.37 34.86 42.42
N THR A 208 25.28 34.09 42.33
CA THR A 208 23.97 34.45 42.87
C THR A 208 23.96 34.31 44.41
N PRO A 209 23.49 35.32 45.18
CA PRO A 209 23.57 35.33 46.64
C PRO A 209 22.97 34.09 47.32
N GLU A 210 21.81 33.64 46.83
CA GLU A 210 21.08 32.49 47.36
C GLU A 210 21.88 31.19 47.22
N VAL A 211 22.56 31.02 46.08
CA VAL A 211 23.37 29.83 45.77
C VAL A 211 24.66 29.85 46.58
N ARG A 212 25.29 31.02 46.75
CA ARG A 212 26.48 31.15 47.62
C ARG A 212 26.20 30.72 49.04
N MET A 213 25.09 31.20 49.62
CA MET A 213 24.68 30.80 50.96
C MET A 213 24.41 29.30 51.06
N LEU A 214 23.74 28.70 50.07
CA LEU A 214 23.45 27.27 50.04
C LEU A 214 24.74 26.42 49.97
N VAL A 215 25.63 26.76 49.04
CA VAL A 215 26.90 26.06 48.82
C VAL A 215 27.77 26.16 50.08
N ALA A 216 27.86 27.36 50.66
CA ALA A 216 28.68 27.57 51.83
C ALA A 216 28.12 26.87 53.08
N ALA A 217 26.80 26.89 53.29
CA ALA A 217 26.16 26.12 54.36
C ALA A 217 26.42 24.61 54.22
N ARG A 218 26.42 24.08 52.98
CA ARG A 218 26.74 22.68 52.70
C ARG A 218 28.22 22.36 52.95
N LEU A 219 29.14 23.25 52.59
CA LEU A 219 30.57 23.08 52.82
C LEU A 219 30.92 23.15 54.31
N VAL A 220 30.34 24.09 55.06
CA VAL A 220 30.51 24.17 56.52
C VAL A 220 29.99 22.89 57.18
N LYS A 221 28.83 22.39 56.75
CA LYS A 221 28.28 21.12 57.24
C LYS A 221 29.20 19.94 56.94
N PHE A 222 29.77 19.87 55.73
CA PHE A 222 30.73 18.83 55.34
C PHE A 222 32.04 18.92 56.14
N ALA A 223 32.58 20.12 56.33
CA ALA A 223 33.78 20.36 57.11
C ALA A 223 33.60 19.96 58.59
N ARG A 224 32.43 20.29 59.19
CA ARG A 224 32.05 19.84 60.54
C ARG A 224 31.96 18.32 60.66
N ALA A 225 31.47 17.63 59.63
CA ALA A 225 31.38 16.17 59.61
C ALA A 225 32.75 15.49 59.48
N GLN A 226 33.65 16.05 58.68
CA GLN A 226 34.96 15.45 58.38
C GLN A 226 36.01 15.75 59.47
N TRP A 227 35.92 16.89 60.16
CA TRP A 227 36.90 17.34 61.17
C TRP A 227 36.28 17.79 62.50
N PRO A 228 35.61 16.90 63.24
CA PRO A 228 34.87 17.25 64.46
C PRO A 228 35.74 17.83 65.59
N LYS A 229 37.05 17.52 65.62
CA LYS A 229 38.00 18.01 66.64
C LYS A 229 38.51 19.44 66.38
N ALA A 230 38.52 19.89 65.12
CA ALA A 230 38.92 21.25 64.77
C ALA A 230 37.80 22.25 65.10
N THR A 231 36.54 21.83 64.98
CA THR A 231 35.36 22.66 65.24
C THR A 231 35.09 22.86 66.72
N SER A 232 35.44 21.91 67.60
CA SER A 232 35.25 22.10 69.05
C SER A 232 36.17 23.18 69.65
N LEU A 233 37.30 23.49 69.01
CA LEU A 233 38.20 24.59 69.40
C LEU A 233 37.69 25.96 68.93
N VAL A 234 36.88 25.97 67.87
CA VAL A 234 36.29 27.19 67.29
C VAL A 234 35.02 27.56 68.06
N ASP A 235 34.20 26.58 68.48
CA ASP A 235 32.98 26.78 69.28
C ASP A 235 33.23 27.46 70.65
N THR A 236 34.45 27.42 71.20
CA THR A 236 34.83 28.14 72.42
C THR A 236 35.06 29.64 72.24
N ILE A 237 35.10 30.14 70.99
CA ILE A 237 35.27 31.56 70.69
C ILE A 237 33.89 32.14 70.31
N ALA A 238 33.40 33.13 71.07
CA ALA A 238 32.04 33.69 70.97
C ALA A 238 31.69 34.42 69.63
N ASN A 239 32.39 34.14 68.53
CA ASN A 239 32.18 34.71 67.20
C ASN A 239 32.10 33.65 66.09
N VAL A 240 31.70 32.42 66.42
CA VAL A 240 31.62 31.30 65.46
C VAL A 240 30.71 31.60 64.28
N ASP A 241 29.54 32.22 64.49
CA ASP A 241 28.59 32.48 63.41
C ASP A 241 29.16 33.49 62.40
N LYS A 242 29.76 34.59 62.86
CA LYS A 242 30.40 35.58 61.98
C LYS A 242 31.66 35.04 61.28
N MET A 243 32.44 34.21 61.96
CA MET A 243 33.60 33.55 61.34
C MET A 243 33.16 32.53 60.30
N ALA A 244 32.12 31.74 60.59
CA ALA A 244 31.53 30.78 59.68
C ALA A 244 30.96 31.47 58.43
N ASP A 245 30.27 32.59 58.57
CA ASP A 245 29.77 33.39 57.46
C ASP A 245 30.92 33.98 56.62
N SER A 246 31.97 34.51 57.26
CA SER A 246 33.12 35.07 56.54
C SER A 246 33.96 34.01 55.81
N LEU A 247 34.08 32.81 56.38
CA LEU A 247 34.75 31.67 55.76
C LEU A 247 33.92 31.10 54.61
N SER A 248 32.60 31.08 54.80
CA SER A 248 31.62 30.69 53.80
C SER A 248 31.68 31.58 52.55
N ASP A 249 31.68 32.90 52.72
CA ASP A 249 31.81 33.86 51.62
C ASP A 249 33.16 33.73 50.91
N LYS A 250 34.26 33.57 51.67
CA LYS A 250 35.59 33.37 51.09
C LYS A 250 35.67 32.09 50.27
N LEU A 251 35.11 30.98 50.76
CA LEU A 251 35.09 29.70 50.04
C LEU A 251 34.23 29.78 48.76
N ALA A 252 33.08 30.44 48.83
CA ALA A 252 32.22 30.66 47.67
C ALA A 252 32.91 31.54 46.61
N LEU A 253 33.59 32.61 47.03
CA LEU A 253 34.40 33.46 46.16
C LEU A 253 35.55 32.66 45.52
N GLN A 254 36.24 31.83 46.29
CA GLN A 254 37.34 31.00 45.81
C GLN A 254 36.88 29.96 44.79
N LEU A 255 35.67 29.37 44.97
CA LEU A 255 35.04 28.49 43.98
C LEU A 255 34.70 29.22 42.68
N VAL A 256 34.15 30.43 42.78
CA VAL A 256 33.86 31.26 41.60
C VAL A 256 35.16 31.64 40.87
N GLU A 257 36.22 31.94 41.61
CA GLU A 257 37.55 32.28 41.07
C GLU A 257 38.24 31.07 40.43
N GLU A 258 38.08 29.88 41.00
CA GLU A 258 38.54 28.62 40.41
C GLU A 258 37.82 28.33 39.09
N VAL A 259 36.49 28.49 39.04
CA VAL A 259 35.71 28.34 37.79
C VAL A 259 36.15 29.39 36.76
N GLN A 260 36.45 30.62 37.19
CA GLN A 260 36.94 31.68 36.32
C GLN A 260 38.36 31.37 35.80
N THR A 261 39.22 30.78 36.62
CA THR A 261 40.57 30.36 36.23
C THR A 261 40.50 29.20 35.23
N ALA A 262 39.58 28.25 35.44
CA ALA A 262 39.27 27.20 34.48
C ALA A 262 38.78 27.77 33.14
N LEU A 263 37.96 28.82 33.15
CA LEU A 263 37.55 29.51 31.92
C LEU A 263 38.73 30.18 31.20
N SER A 264 39.62 30.84 31.93
CA SER A 264 40.71 31.64 31.34
C SER A 264 41.95 30.82 30.95
N GLN A 265 42.16 29.63 31.53
CA GLN A 265 43.33 28.80 31.27
C GLN A 265 42.96 27.54 30.47
N PRO A 266 43.46 27.38 29.22
CA PRO A 266 43.20 26.19 28.40
C PRO A 266 43.72 24.88 29.02
N ASP A 267 44.85 24.93 29.74
CA ASP A 267 45.50 23.75 30.34
C ASP A 267 45.01 23.39 31.75
N HIS A 268 43.88 23.98 32.17
CA HIS A 268 43.31 23.74 33.50
C HIS A 268 43.03 22.25 33.75
N SER A 269 43.21 21.78 34.97
CA SER A 269 43.02 20.36 35.35
C SER A 269 41.61 19.86 35.04
N VAL A 270 40.59 20.70 35.25
CA VAL A 270 39.17 20.42 34.96
C VAL A 270 38.92 20.24 33.48
N ARG A 271 39.55 21.05 32.61
CA ARG A 271 39.39 20.94 31.15
C ARG A 271 39.98 19.64 30.62
N ARG A 272 41.16 19.26 31.12
CA ARG A 272 41.80 17.98 30.77
C ARG A 272 40.97 16.79 31.24
N GLN A 273 40.48 16.82 32.48
CA GLN A 273 39.59 15.77 32.99
C GLN A 273 38.30 15.64 32.16
N PHE A 274 37.72 16.77 31.73
CA PHE A 274 36.56 16.75 30.85
C PHE A 274 36.89 16.15 29.48
N ASP A 275 38.06 16.48 28.93
CA ASP A 275 38.51 15.95 27.65
C ASP A 275 38.71 14.43 27.70
N ASP A 276 39.43 13.95 28.72
CA ASP A 276 39.64 12.52 28.97
C ASP A 276 38.30 11.80 29.17
N TRP A 277 37.40 12.37 29.96
CA TRP A 277 36.08 11.80 30.22
C TRP A 277 35.22 11.70 28.97
N ILE A 278 35.19 12.73 28.11
CA ILE A 278 34.45 12.69 26.85
C ILE A 278 35.04 11.62 25.92
N HIS A 279 36.36 11.53 25.80
CA HIS A 279 37.00 10.52 24.95
C HIS A 279 36.67 9.10 25.45
N GLU A 280 36.79 8.85 26.75
CA GLU A 280 36.41 7.57 27.35
C GLU A 280 34.92 7.27 27.13
N PHE A 281 34.05 8.26 27.28
CA PHE A 281 32.62 8.12 27.06
C PHE A 281 32.29 7.74 25.59
N ILE A 282 32.94 8.39 24.62
CA ILE A 282 32.79 8.07 23.19
C ILE A 282 33.26 6.64 22.90
N GLU A 283 34.41 6.24 23.46
CA GLU A 283 34.94 4.89 23.27
C GLU A 283 34.04 3.83 23.91
N ARG A 284 33.51 4.08 25.12
CA ARG A 284 32.54 3.20 25.76
C ARG A 284 31.26 3.07 24.92
N LEU A 285 30.75 4.15 24.32
CA LEU A 285 29.59 4.06 23.42
C LEU A 285 29.83 3.15 22.20
N ARG A 286 31.09 3.01 21.75
CA ARG A 286 31.48 2.19 20.58
C ARG A 286 31.83 0.76 20.94
N GLN A 287 32.63 0.58 21.99
CA GLN A 287 33.30 -0.68 22.30
C GLN A 287 32.59 -1.49 23.39
N ASP A 288 31.81 -0.86 24.29
CA ASP A 288 31.14 -1.52 25.41
C ASP A 288 29.70 -1.91 25.03
N PRO A 289 29.41 -3.21 24.83
CA PRO A 289 28.08 -3.66 24.44
C PRO A 289 27.06 -3.59 25.57
N GLU A 290 27.48 -3.56 26.84
CA GLU A 290 26.60 -3.40 27.99
C GLU A 290 26.14 -1.95 28.11
N PHE A 291 27.09 -1.01 28.08
CA PHE A 291 26.78 0.41 28.09
C PHE A 291 25.91 0.83 26.89
N ALA A 292 26.21 0.29 25.70
CA ALA A 292 25.40 0.55 24.52
C ALA A 292 23.95 0.05 24.67
N ARG A 293 23.73 -1.07 25.38
CA ARG A 293 22.38 -1.58 25.69
C ARG A 293 21.66 -0.66 26.66
N GLU A 294 22.33 -0.16 27.70
CA GLU A 294 21.71 0.78 28.66
C GLU A 294 21.25 2.08 28.00
N VAL A 295 22.08 2.66 27.14
CA VAL A 295 21.76 3.91 26.41
C VAL A 295 20.60 3.68 25.44
N ASN A 296 20.61 2.58 24.68
CA ASN A 296 19.49 2.26 23.80
C ASN A 296 18.20 1.96 24.60
N ALA A 297 18.30 1.30 25.76
CA ALA A 297 17.16 1.10 26.65
C ALA A 297 16.62 2.42 27.23
N MET A 298 17.49 3.39 27.52
CA MET A 298 17.07 4.73 27.93
C MET A 298 16.32 5.44 26.79
N LYS A 299 16.85 5.40 25.56
CA LYS A 299 16.15 5.89 24.36
C LYS A 299 14.78 5.24 24.24
N ASP A 300 14.70 3.92 24.35
CA ASP A 300 13.45 3.19 24.20
C ASP A 300 12.41 3.63 25.24
N ARG A 301 12.81 3.83 26.50
CA ARG A 301 11.93 4.38 27.55
C ARG A 301 11.43 5.79 27.22
N VAL A 302 12.30 6.66 26.71
CA VAL A 302 11.91 8.03 26.32
C VAL A 302 10.97 7.99 25.12
N VAL A 303 11.29 7.24 24.08
CA VAL A 303 10.45 7.12 22.86
C VAL A 303 9.07 6.53 23.17
N GLN A 304 9.00 5.62 24.15
CA GLN A 304 7.75 5.00 24.57
C GLN A 304 6.99 5.79 25.65
N SER A 305 7.52 6.93 26.12
CA SER A 305 6.86 7.71 27.15
C SER A 305 5.56 8.33 26.62
N ASP A 306 4.60 8.50 27.53
CA ASP A 306 3.34 9.15 27.19
C ASP A 306 3.55 10.63 26.80
N ASP A 307 4.59 11.28 27.32
CA ASP A 307 4.96 12.66 26.95
C ASP A 307 5.34 12.78 25.48
N VAL A 308 6.12 11.83 24.93
CA VAL A 308 6.50 11.84 23.51
C VAL A 308 5.28 11.61 22.62
N ARG A 309 4.38 10.72 23.02
CA ARG A 309 3.12 10.50 22.30
C ARG A 309 2.24 11.75 22.31
N ALA A 310 2.08 12.37 23.48
CA ALA A 310 1.32 13.62 23.64
C ALA A 310 1.94 14.78 22.83
N TYR A 311 3.26 14.83 22.72
CA TYR A 311 3.96 15.82 21.90
C TYR A 311 3.72 15.60 20.40
N LEU A 312 3.86 14.36 19.89
CA LEU A 312 3.56 14.02 18.49
C LEU A 312 2.11 14.35 18.13
N ASP A 313 1.21 14.13 19.09
CA ASP A 313 -0.20 14.50 19.02
C ASP A 313 -0.42 16.02 18.93
N GLY A 314 0.37 16.81 19.67
CA GLY A 314 0.36 18.27 19.61
C GLY A 314 0.89 18.82 18.28
N VAL A 315 2.04 18.31 17.81
CA VAL A 315 2.65 18.72 16.53
C VAL A 315 1.71 18.49 15.35
N TRP A 316 0.97 17.38 15.34
CA TRP A 316 -0.04 17.13 14.30
C TRP A 316 -1.14 18.20 14.28
N THR A 317 -1.53 18.69 15.45
CA THR A 317 -2.56 19.72 15.59
C THR A 317 -2.05 21.08 15.08
N GLU A 318 -0.77 21.39 15.29
CA GLU A 318 -0.13 22.61 14.78
C GLU A 318 0.12 22.60 13.28
N VAL A 319 0.56 21.47 12.70
CA VAL A 319 0.81 21.36 11.24
C VAL A 319 -0.48 21.51 10.43
N ARG A 320 -1.62 21.21 11.04
CA ARG A 320 -2.94 21.37 10.43
C ARG A 320 -3.49 22.79 10.53
N ALA A 321 -3.08 23.57 11.52
CA ALA A 321 -3.57 24.93 11.78
C ALA A 321 -3.04 25.92 10.73
#